data_AF-A0A961IUX8-F1
#
_entry.id   AF-A0A961IUX8-F1
#
_cell.length_a   1.000
_cell.length_b   1.000
_cell.length_c   1.000
_cell.angle_alpha   90.00
_cell.angle_beta   90.00
_cell.angle_gamma   90.00
#
_symmetry.space_group_name_H-M   'P 1'
#
loop_
_entity.id
_entity.type
_entity.pdbx_description
1 polymer ?
#
loop_
_entity_poly.entity_id
_entity_poly.type
_entity_poly.pdbx_seq_one_letter_code
_entity_poly.pdbx_strand_id
1 'polypeptide(L)'
;AAARGRPVERVQSVLVVSDVEKVQSQGVDRAEKDVVLSLLSISFAPGEDGTGRIDLTLAGDGAIALEVEALEVTLEDVTRPYLAPSRHAPEHPET
;
A
#
# COMPACT_ATOMS: atom_id res chain seq x y z
N ALA A 1 2.64 -20.20 7.59
CA ALA A 1 3.02 -21.10 6.47
C ALA A 1 4.17 -22.04 6.86
N ALA A 2 5.33 -21.51 7.29
CA ALA A 2 6.51 -22.30 7.66
C ALA A 2 6.24 -23.38 8.74
N ALA A 3 5.55 -23.04 9.84
CA ALA A 3 5.27 -23.97 10.93
C ALA A 3 4.30 -25.13 10.57
N ARG A 4 3.68 -25.11 9.38
CA ARG A 4 2.71 -26.14 8.94
C ARG A 4 3.13 -26.84 7.63
N GLY A 5 4.37 -26.64 7.16
CA GLY A 5 4.86 -27.23 5.90
C GLY A 5 4.10 -26.78 4.64
N ARG A 6 3.29 -25.71 4.73
CA ARG A 6 2.55 -25.18 3.59
C ARG A 6 3.45 -24.28 2.74
N PRO A 7 3.34 -24.35 1.40
CA PRO A 7 4.08 -23.45 0.52
C PRO A 7 3.80 -21.99 0.89
N VAL A 8 4.83 -21.14 0.76
CA VAL A 8 4.66 -19.70 0.92
C VAL A 8 3.96 -19.17 -0.31
N GLU A 9 2.88 -18.44 -0.12
CA GLU A 9 2.03 -17.92 -1.19
C GLU A 9 2.09 -16.39 -1.21
N ARG A 10 1.83 -15.82 -2.38
CA ARG A 10 1.53 -14.41 -2.57
C ARG A 10 0.17 -14.28 -3.24
N VAL A 11 -0.43 -13.12 -3.05
CA VAL A 11 -1.66 -12.70 -3.71
C VAL A 11 -1.44 -11.28 -4.21
N GLN A 12 -2.04 -10.94 -5.33
CA GLN A 12 -2.17 -9.54 -5.74
C GLN A 12 -3.41 -8.97 -5.09
N SER A 13 -3.25 -7.81 -4.48
CA SER A 13 -4.31 -7.08 -3.81
C SER A 13 -4.39 -5.67 -4.37
N VAL A 14 -5.59 -5.08 -4.29
CA VAL A 14 -5.85 -3.69 -4.67
C VAL A 14 -6.22 -2.91 -3.41
N LEU A 15 -5.52 -1.80 -3.19
CA LEU A 15 -5.87 -0.79 -2.20
C LEU A 15 -6.66 0.32 -2.89
N VAL A 16 -7.89 0.54 -2.45
CA VAL A 16 -8.78 1.60 -2.93
C VAL A 16 -9.00 2.61 -1.81
N VAL A 17 -8.88 3.88 -2.14
CA VAL A 17 -9.27 5.00 -1.28
C VAL A 17 -10.42 5.71 -1.99
N SER A 18 -11.59 5.78 -1.35
CA SER A 18 -12.78 6.46 -1.87
C SER A 18 -12.79 7.93 -1.45
N ASP A 19 -13.64 8.72 -2.10
CA ASP A 19 -13.98 10.10 -1.69
C ASP A 19 -12.76 11.03 -1.53
N VAL A 20 -11.78 10.84 -2.42
CA VAL A 20 -10.57 11.67 -2.51
C VAL A 20 -10.89 12.98 -3.22
N GLU A 21 -10.72 14.09 -2.51
CA GLU A 21 -10.94 15.43 -3.03
C GLU A 21 -9.70 15.98 -3.76
N LYS A 22 -8.51 15.61 -3.28
CA LYS A 22 -7.24 16.09 -3.84
C LYS A 22 -6.11 15.09 -3.69
N VAL A 23 -5.30 15.00 -4.74
CA VAL A 23 -4.11 14.15 -4.80
C VAL A 23 -2.87 15.01 -5.02
N GLN A 24 -1.84 14.76 -4.22
CA GLN A 24 -0.51 15.34 -4.39
C GLN A 24 0.53 14.23 -4.39
N SER A 25 1.59 14.39 -5.18
CA SER A 25 2.67 13.41 -5.27
C SER A 25 4.03 14.10 -5.33
N GLN A 26 5.02 13.50 -4.67
CA GLN A 26 6.41 13.92 -4.69
C GLN A 26 7.28 12.69 -5.00
N GLY A 27 8.36 12.87 -5.75
CA GLY A 27 9.28 11.77 -6.08
C GLY A 27 8.65 10.67 -6.96
N VAL A 28 7.50 10.94 -7.57
CA VAL A 28 6.82 10.03 -8.52
C VAL A 28 6.86 10.66 -9.90
N ASP A 29 7.67 10.10 -10.80
CA ASP A 29 7.64 10.48 -12.21
C ASP A 29 6.48 9.77 -12.91
N ARG A 30 5.48 10.56 -13.33
CA ARG A 30 4.28 10.05 -14.01
C ARG A 30 4.56 9.64 -15.47
N ALA A 31 5.73 9.99 -16.02
CA ALA A 31 6.16 9.53 -17.34
C ALA A 31 6.63 8.07 -17.31
N GLU A 32 7.16 7.59 -16.16
CA GLU A 32 7.68 6.24 -16.00
C GLU A 32 6.58 5.25 -15.59
N LYS A 33 5.72 4.89 -16.55
CA LYS A 33 4.51 4.07 -16.31
C LYS A 33 4.77 2.65 -15.81
N ASP A 34 5.97 2.12 -16.05
CA ASP A 34 6.34 0.74 -15.72
C ASP A 34 7.12 0.64 -14.39
N VAL A 35 7.35 1.77 -13.70
CA VAL A 35 8.03 1.77 -12.41
C VAL A 35 7.16 1.10 -11.35
N VAL A 36 7.77 0.12 -10.67
CA VAL A 36 7.18 -0.49 -9.47
C VAL A 36 7.52 0.38 -8.26
N LEU A 37 6.51 1.06 -7.73
CA LEU A 37 6.62 1.82 -6.49
C LEU A 37 6.45 0.86 -5.30
N SER A 38 7.38 0.93 -4.34
CA SER A 38 7.29 0.13 -3.11
C SER A 38 6.66 0.96 -2.00
N LEU A 39 5.45 0.61 -1.58
CA LEU A 39 4.75 1.23 -0.46
C LEU A 39 5.36 0.77 0.87
N LEU A 40 5.84 1.72 1.68
CA LEU A 40 6.49 1.48 2.95
C LEU A 40 5.56 1.70 4.14
N SER A 41 4.73 2.73 4.08
CA SER A 41 3.77 3.05 5.15
C SER A 41 2.55 3.79 4.62
N ILE A 42 1.46 3.68 5.38
CA ILE A 42 0.22 4.42 5.21
C ILE A 42 -0.06 5.09 6.56
N SER A 43 -0.23 6.40 6.59
CA SER A 43 -0.63 7.14 7.78
C SER A 43 -1.83 8.02 7.49
N PHE A 44 -2.67 8.24 8.51
CA PHE A 44 -3.81 9.14 8.42
C PHE A 44 -3.65 10.28 9.42
N ALA A 45 -3.68 11.51 8.93
CA ALA A 45 -3.77 12.73 9.72
C ALA A 45 -5.23 13.20 9.75
N PRO A 46 -5.92 13.08 10.90
CA PRO A 46 -7.33 13.45 11.00
C PRO A 46 -7.53 14.97 10.85
N GLY A 47 -8.55 15.35 10.09
CA GLY A 47 -9.11 16.70 10.00
C GLY A 47 -10.37 16.87 10.85
N GLU A 48 -11.20 17.85 10.52
CA GLU A 48 -12.49 18.07 11.17
C GLU A 48 -13.54 17.07 10.65
N ASP A 49 -14.44 16.63 11.54
CA ASP A 49 -15.62 15.82 11.19
C ASP A 49 -15.37 14.57 10.31
N GLY A 50 -14.24 13.89 10.52
CA GLY A 50 -13.92 12.63 9.82
C GLY A 50 -13.22 12.82 8.48
N THR A 51 -13.06 14.06 8.02
CA THR A 51 -12.14 14.42 6.94
C THR A 51 -10.69 14.12 7.36
N GLY A 52 -9.78 14.13 6.40
CA GLY A 52 -8.37 14.14 6.74
C GLY A 52 -7.47 13.89 5.56
N ARG A 53 -6.22 13.56 5.87
CA ARG A 53 -5.18 13.30 4.88
C ARG A 53 -4.59 11.93 5.06
N ILE A 54 -4.56 11.13 4.00
CA ILE A 54 -3.82 9.87 3.95
C ILE A 54 -2.48 10.14 3.27
N ASP A 55 -1.38 9.86 3.96
CA ASP A 55 -0.04 9.92 3.42
C ASP A 55 0.48 8.50 3.15
N LEU A 56 0.83 8.23 1.89
CA LEU A 56 1.45 7.00 1.41
C LEU A 56 2.95 7.27 1.21
N THR A 57 3.80 6.65 2.03
CA THR A 57 5.25 6.77 1.89
C THR A 57 5.78 5.67 1.00
N LEU A 58 6.55 6.03 -0.02
CA LEU A 58 7.15 5.11 -0.98
C LEU A 58 8.66 5.04 -0.76
N ALA A 59 9.27 3.92 -1.14
CA ALA A 59 10.71 3.81 -1.19
C ALA A 59 11.31 4.80 -2.22
N GLY A 60 12.52 5.29 -1.94
CA GLY A 60 13.21 6.23 -2.84
C GLY A 60 12.66 7.66 -2.76
N ASP A 61 12.34 8.13 -1.56
CA ASP A 61 11.86 9.50 -1.26
C ASP A 61 10.55 9.90 -1.97
N GLY A 62 9.78 8.91 -2.43
CA GLY A 62 8.46 9.12 -3.01
C GLY A 62 7.37 9.25 -1.95
N ALA A 63 6.38 10.10 -2.20
CA ALA A 63 5.20 10.22 -1.34
C ALA A 63 3.95 10.56 -2.16
N ILE A 64 2.80 10.05 -1.73
CA ILE A 64 1.50 10.43 -2.26
C ILE A 64 0.61 10.84 -1.09
N ALA A 65 0.01 12.02 -1.18
CA ALA A 65 -0.93 12.52 -0.19
C ALA A 65 -2.32 12.64 -0.80
N LEU A 66 -3.32 12.16 -0.06
CA LEU A 66 -4.72 12.12 -0.46
C LEU A 66 -5.53 12.89 0.57
N GLU A 67 -6.17 13.99 0.19
CA GLU A 67 -7.17 14.67 1.02
C GLU A 67 -8.52 13.99 0.77
N VAL A 68 -9.19 13.57 1.83
CA VAL A 68 -10.45 12.80 1.78
C VAL A 68 -11.53 13.49 2.60
N GLU A 69 -12.77 13.49 2.09
CA GLU A 69 -13.92 14.00 2.85
C GLU A 69 -14.32 13.06 4.00
N ALA A 70 -14.05 11.76 3.85
CA ALA A 70 -14.22 10.74 4.87
C ALA A 70 -13.16 9.64 4.73
N LEU A 71 -12.73 9.05 5.85
CA LEU A 71 -11.80 7.91 5.80
C LEU A 71 -12.51 6.64 5.30
N GLU A 72 -12.44 6.40 3.99
CA GLU A 72 -12.92 5.17 3.36
C GLU A 72 -11.79 4.48 2.57
N VAL A 73 -11.30 3.36 3.10
CA VAL A 73 -10.18 2.60 2.53
C VAL A 73 -10.51 1.11 2.50
N THR A 74 -10.37 0.49 1.33
CA THR A 74 -10.60 -0.94 1.12
C THR A 74 -9.33 -1.60 0.59
N LEU A 75 -8.98 -2.77 1.13
CA LEU A 75 -7.92 -3.64 0.60
C LEU A 75 -8.55 -4.99 0.23
N GLU A 76 -8.45 -5.37 -1.04
CA GLU A 76 -9.06 -6.60 -1.54
C GLU A 76 -8.05 -7.46 -2.31
N ASP A 77 -8.07 -8.76 -2.05
CA ASP A 77 -7.30 -9.74 -2.81
C ASP A 77 -8.00 -10.07 -4.14
N VAL A 78 -7.39 -9.70 -5.26
CA VAL A 78 -8.01 -9.79 -6.60
C VAL A 78 -7.55 -11.01 -7.41
N THR A 79 -6.70 -11.86 -6.82
CA THR A 79 -6.18 -13.06 -7.47
C THR A 79 -6.32 -14.27 -6.57
N ARG A 80 -6.27 -15.48 -7.15
CA ARG A 80 -6.07 -16.69 -6.35
C ARG A 80 -4.64 -16.67 -5.79
N PRO A 81 -4.42 -17.11 -4.54
CA PRO A 81 -3.07 -17.28 -4.01
C PRO A 81 -2.22 -18.13 -4.95
N TYR A 82 -0.99 -17.69 -5.19
CA TYR A 82 -0.01 -18.38 -6.02
C TYR A 82 1.31 -18.55 -5.27
N LEU A 83 2.12 -19.50 -5.70
CA LEU A 83 3.41 -19.76 -5.05
C LEU A 83 4.29 -18.51 -5.09
N ALA A 84 4.77 -18.08 -3.92
CA ALA A 84 5.66 -16.94 -3.81
C ALA A 84 6.93 -17.19 -4.64
N PRO A 85 7.33 -16.28 -5.56
CA PRO A 85 8.53 -16.46 -6.36
C PRO A 85 9.79 -16.69 -5.53
N SER A 86 9.89 -16.02 -4.37
CA SER A 86 11.00 -16.18 -3.43
C SER A 86 10.97 -17.51 -2.69
N ARG A 87 9.80 -18.16 -2.55
CA ARG A 87 9.53 -19.30 -1.65
C ARG A 87 9.83 -19.07 -0.16
N HIS A 88 10.11 -17.83 0.22
CA HIS A 88 10.45 -17.45 1.59
C HIS A 88 9.41 -16.49 2.15
N ALA A 89 9.09 -16.67 3.44
CA ALA A 89 8.40 -15.65 4.20
C ALA A 89 9.41 -14.53 4.56
N PRO A 90 9.00 -13.25 4.53
CA PRO A 90 9.86 -12.17 5.00
C PRO A 90 10.14 -12.34 6.50
N GLU A 91 11.39 -12.09 6.89
CA GLU A 91 11.81 -12.05 8.29
C GLU A 91 11.89 -10.58 8.72
N HIS A 92 11.30 -10.27 9.87
CA HIS A 92 11.48 -8.98 10.53
C HIS A 92 12.28 -9.26 11.80
N PRO A 93 13.53 -8.77 11.91
CA PRO A 93 14.26 -8.81 13.16
C PRO A 93 13.39 -8.18 14.25
N GLU A 94 13.35 -8.77 15.44
CA GLU A 94 12.74 -8.08 16.58
C GLU A 94 13.58 -6.81 16.84
N THR A 95 12.90 -5.67 16.83
CA THR A 95 13.51 -4.36 17.11
C THR A 95 14.14 -4.34 18.50
#